data_AF-A0A397C2S8-F1
#
_entry.id   AF-A0A397C2S8-F1
#
_cell.length_a   1.000
_cell.length_b   1.000
_cell.length_c   1.000
_cell.angle_alpha   90.00
_cell.angle_beta   90.00
_cell.angle_gamma   90.00
#
_symmetry.space_group_name_H-M   'P 1'
#
loop_
_entity.id
_entity.type
_entity.pdbx_description
1 polymer ?
#
loop_
_entity_poly.entity_id
_entity_poly.type
_entity_poly.pdbx_seq_one_letter_code
_entity_poly.pdbx_strand_id
1 'polypeptide(L)'
;MPRGSRLTAEEVGKAKAFSSLGKSNRWIAKELGRNEKAIRNLWKQSEPQNKSKKPGRRQVFKRRDVRRIFRLAIHKQQTSRKIAATMAPTVSHTTIIRILKSTKFAKYRKRKS
;
A
#
# COMPACT_ATOMS: atom_id res chain seq x y z
N MET A 1 3.62 12.71 0.15
CA MET A 1 2.21 12.38 0.48
C MET A 1 1.33 13.56 0.09
N PRO A 2 0.08 13.37 -0.38
CA PRO A 2 -0.84 14.50 -0.56
C PRO A 2 -1.08 15.17 0.79
N ARG A 3 -1.03 16.51 0.83
CA ARG A 3 -1.21 17.28 2.08
C ARG A 3 -2.68 17.37 2.52
N GLY A 4 -3.61 17.24 1.59
CA GLY A 4 -5.06 17.31 1.85
C GLY A 4 -5.77 16.01 1.49
N SER A 5 -6.96 15.84 2.06
CA SER A 5 -7.90 14.80 1.66
C SER A 5 -8.29 14.96 0.19
N ARG A 6 -8.70 13.85 -0.43
CA ARG A 6 -9.28 13.89 -1.78
C ARG A 6 -10.63 14.61 -1.75
N LEU A 7 -11.01 15.17 -2.90
CA LEU A 7 -12.36 15.70 -3.08
C LEU A 7 -13.35 14.54 -2.98
N THR A 8 -14.42 14.74 -2.22
CA THR A 8 -15.54 13.79 -2.14
C THR A 8 -16.37 13.84 -3.42
N ALA A 9 -17.19 12.83 -3.68
CA ALA A 9 -18.08 12.82 -4.84
C ALA A 9 -19.02 14.04 -4.85
N GLU A 10 -19.50 14.45 -3.67
CA GLU A 10 -20.34 15.64 -3.49
C GLU A 10 -19.60 16.94 -3.83
N GLU A 11 -18.37 17.11 -3.33
CA GLU A 11 -17.54 18.29 -3.65
C GLU A 11 -17.24 18.36 -5.15
N VAL A 12 -17.01 17.21 -5.80
CA VAL A 12 -16.82 17.13 -7.25
C VAL A 12 -18.09 17.53 -8.00
N GLY A 13 -19.27 17.08 -7.54
CA GLY A 13 -20.56 17.45 -8.11
C GLY A 13 -20.82 18.96 -8.02
N LYS A 14 -20.62 19.55 -6.83
CA LYS A 14 -20.74 20.99 -6.60
C LYS A 14 -19.76 21.79 -7.47
N ALA A 15 -18.50 21.36 -7.55
CA ALA A 15 -17.50 22.02 -8.40
C ALA A 15 -17.90 22.03 -9.89
N LYS A 16 -18.46 20.92 -10.40
CA LYS A 16 -19.00 20.83 -11.77
C LYS A 16 -20.16 21.79 -11.99
N ALA A 17 -21.12 21.84 -11.06
CA ALA A 17 -22.25 22.77 -11.12
C ALA A 17 -21.80 24.24 -11.11
N PHE A 18 -20.85 24.61 -10.26
CA PHE A 18 -20.32 25.98 -10.24
C PHE A 18 -19.50 26.32 -11.50
N SER A 19 -18.80 25.34 -12.07
CA SER A 19 -18.09 25.51 -13.33
C SER A 19 -19.06 25.74 -14.50
N SER A 20 -20.19 25.03 -14.56
CA SER A 20 -21.22 25.26 -15.59
C SER A 20 -21.89 26.62 -15.45
N LEU A 21 -21.94 27.16 -14.22
CA LEU A 21 -22.40 28.53 -13.94
C LEU A 21 -21.33 29.61 -14.22
N GLY A 22 -20.17 29.24 -14.81
CA GLY A 22 -19.11 30.18 -15.18
C GLY A 22 -18.30 30.73 -14.00
N LYS A 23 -18.38 30.11 -12.81
CA LYS A 23 -17.60 30.58 -11.64
C LYS A 23 -16.11 30.24 -11.81
N SER A 24 -15.25 31.12 -11.31
CA SER A 24 -13.80 30.92 -11.39
C SER A 24 -13.32 29.83 -10.41
N ASN A 25 -12.21 29.16 -10.74
CA ASN A 25 -11.63 28.11 -9.87
C ASN A 25 -11.30 28.60 -8.46
N ARG A 26 -10.91 29.86 -8.30
CA ARG A 26 -10.64 30.47 -6.99
C ARG A 26 -11.91 30.61 -6.17
N TRP A 27 -13.00 31.04 -6.81
CA TRP A 27 -14.30 31.16 -6.17
C TRP A 27 -14.81 29.79 -5.72
N ILE A 28 -14.77 28.80 -6.61
CA ILE A 28 -15.17 27.42 -6.32
C ILE A 28 -14.38 26.84 -5.14
N ALA A 29 -13.07 27.10 -5.10
CA ALA A 29 -12.21 26.62 -4.03
C ALA A 29 -12.56 27.26 -2.68
N LYS A 30 -12.84 28.58 -2.67
CA LYS A 30 -13.28 29.30 -1.46
C LYS A 30 -14.61 28.76 -0.95
N GLU A 31 -15.58 28.56 -1.84
CA GLU A 31 -16.91 28.04 -1.52
C GLU A 31 -16.85 26.62 -0.93
N LEU A 32 -15.96 25.77 -1.46
CA LEU A 32 -15.78 24.39 -0.98
C LEU A 32 -14.80 24.28 0.20
N GLY A 33 -14.21 25.38 0.67
CA GLY A 33 -13.17 25.34 1.72
C GLY A 33 -11.91 24.55 1.31
N ARG A 34 -11.60 24.49 0.01
CA ARG A 34 -10.48 23.74 -0.56
C ARG A 34 -9.43 24.66 -1.17
N ASN A 35 -8.25 24.12 -1.47
CA ASN A 35 -7.21 24.82 -2.19
C ASN A 35 -7.57 24.89 -3.70
N GLU A 36 -7.35 26.04 -4.34
CA GLU A 36 -7.50 26.25 -5.80
C GLU A 36 -6.82 25.14 -6.62
N LYS A 37 -5.64 24.68 -6.17
CA LYS A 37 -4.90 23.60 -6.84
C LYS A 37 -5.66 22.26 -6.84
N ALA A 38 -6.51 22.00 -5.85
CA ALA A 38 -7.34 20.80 -5.80
C ALA A 38 -8.41 20.83 -6.91
N ILE A 39 -9.04 21.99 -7.13
CA ILE A 39 -10.01 22.21 -8.20
C ILE A 39 -9.33 22.15 -9.57
N ARG A 40 -8.18 22.79 -9.74
CA ARG A 40 -7.40 22.68 -10.99
C ARG A 40 -7.01 21.23 -11.30
N ASN A 41 -6.66 20.45 -10.28
CA ASN A 41 -6.35 19.03 -10.43
C ASN A 41 -7.57 18.16 -10.75
N LEU A 42 -8.78 18.60 -10.36
CA LEU A 42 -10.02 17.91 -10.71
C LEU A 42 -10.23 17.91 -12.22
N TRP A 43 -10.08 19.07 -12.87
CA TRP A 43 -10.25 19.22 -14.31
C TRP A 43 -9.19 18.46 -15.11
N LYS A 44 -7.96 18.37 -14.60
CA LYS A 44 -6.88 17.57 -15.20
C LYS A 44 -7.12 16.06 -15.13
N GLN A 45 -8.04 15.60 -14.28
CA GLN A 45 -8.35 14.18 -14.10
C GLN A 45 -9.59 13.75 -14.91
N SER A 46 -9.89 14.42 -16.02
CA SER A 46 -11.13 14.24 -16.80
C SER A 46 -11.39 12.82 -17.29
N GLU A 47 -10.41 11.92 -17.23
CA GLU A 47 -10.64 10.50 -17.45
C GLU A 47 -10.50 9.66 -16.17
N PRO A 48 -11.43 8.72 -15.92
CA PRO A 48 -11.23 7.64 -14.97
C PRO A 48 -10.21 6.66 -15.57
N GLN A 49 -8.95 7.08 -15.63
CA GLN A 49 -7.84 6.15 -15.72
C GLN A 49 -8.02 5.18 -14.56
N ASN A 50 -8.12 3.88 -14.86
CA ASN A 50 -8.17 2.79 -13.88
C ASN A 50 -6.91 2.83 -13.03
N LYS A 51 -6.84 3.77 -12.08
CA LYS A 51 -5.68 4.02 -11.24
C LYS A 51 -5.54 2.82 -10.32
N SER A 52 -4.67 1.90 -10.70
CA SER A 52 -4.27 0.78 -9.87
C SER A 52 -3.92 1.30 -8.47
N LYS A 53 -4.38 0.62 -7.42
CA LYS A 53 -4.01 0.95 -6.04
C LYS A 53 -2.50 1.12 -5.97
N LYS A 54 -2.03 2.16 -5.28
CA LYS A 54 -0.58 2.35 -5.08
C LYS A 54 -0.01 1.08 -4.46
N PRO A 55 0.99 0.44 -5.08
CA PRO A 55 1.57 -0.75 -4.49
C PRO A 55 2.14 -0.39 -3.12
N GLY A 56 1.93 -1.28 -2.15
CA GLY A 56 2.55 -1.16 -0.84
C GLY A 56 4.07 -1.25 -0.93
N ARG A 57 4.74 -1.10 0.22
CA ARG A 57 6.19 -1.28 0.33
C ARG A 57 6.57 -2.66 -0.21
N ARG A 58 7.57 -2.72 -1.09
CA ARG A 58 8.10 -3.98 -1.62
C ARG A 58 8.60 -4.86 -0.47
N GLN A 59 8.39 -6.16 -0.58
CA GLN A 59 8.92 -7.12 0.37
C GLN A 59 10.46 -7.11 0.34
N VAL A 60 11.07 -7.33 1.51
CA VAL A 60 12.54 -7.37 1.66
C VAL A 60 13.14 -8.51 0.85
N PHE A 61 12.47 -9.67 0.86
CA PHE A 61 12.95 -10.88 0.18
C PHE A 61 12.37 -11.02 -1.22
N LYS A 62 13.24 -11.45 -2.15
CA LYS A 62 12.81 -11.84 -3.49
C LYS A 62 12.18 -13.22 -3.44
N ARG A 63 11.48 -13.62 -4.51
CA ARG A 63 10.88 -14.96 -4.65
C ARG A 63 11.88 -16.10 -4.39
N ARG A 64 13.15 -15.94 -4.79
CA ARG A 64 14.24 -16.90 -4.52
C ARG A 64 14.50 -17.09 -3.03
N ASP A 65 14.52 -16.01 -2.27
CA ASP A 65 14.84 -16.03 -0.86
C ASP A 65 13.67 -16.59 -0.05
N VAL A 66 12.44 -16.28 -0.47
CA VAL A 66 11.23 -16.90 0.06
C VAL A 66 11.28 -18.43 -0.12
N ARG A 67 11.63 -18.92 -1.32
CA ARG A 67 11.80 -20.37 -1.54
C ARG A 67 12.91 -20.97 -0.65
N ARG A 68 14.01 -20.25 -0.45
CA ARG A 68 15.09 -20.67 0.46
C ARG A 68 14.60 -20.76 1.92
N ILE A 69 13.83 -19.77 2.38
CA ILE A 69 13.21 -19.76 3.71
C ILE A 69 12.32 -21.00 3.91
N PHE A 70 11.44 -21.31 2.94
CA PHE A 70 10.62 -22.52 3.01
C PHE A 70 11.46 -23.80 3.03
N ARG A 71 12.54 -23.86 2.26
CA ARG A 71 13.43 -25.03 2.25
C ARG A 71 14.11 -25.24 3.61
N LEU A 72 14.60 -24.17 4.23
CA LEU A 72 15.22 -24.23 5.56
C LEU A 72 14.20 -24.62 6.65
N ALA A 73 12.95 -24.15 6.53
CA ALA A 73 11.90 -24.48 7.46
C ALA A 73 11.40 -25.93 7.32
N ILE A 74 11.14 -26.41 6.10
CA ILE A 74 10.51 -27.72 5.87
C ILE A 74 11.56 -28.84 5.86
N HIS A 75 12.61 -28.72 5.05
CA HIS A 75 13.58 -29.81 4.89
C HIS A 75 14.65 -29.83 5.99
N LYS A 76 15.10 -28.65 6.44
CA LYS A 76 16.12 -28.55 7.49
C LYS A 76 15.53 -28.34 8.88
N GLN A 77 14.19 -28.25 8.99
CA GLN A 77 13.44 -28.09 10.25
C GLN A 77 13.99 -27.00 11.18
N GLN A 78 14.53 -25.92 10.59
CA GLN A 78 15.14 -24.84 11.35
C GLN A 78 14.07 -23.94 11.98
N THR A 79 14.38 -23.41 13.17
CA THR A 79 13.51 -22.44 13.84
C THR A 79 13.54 -21.10 13.11
N SER A 80 12.46 -20.32 13.22
CA SER A 80 12.35 -18.98 12.60
C SER A 80 13.51 -18.04 12.99
N ARG A 81 14.00 -18.14 14.23
CA ARG A 81 15.15 -17.35 14.72
C ARG A 81 16.45 -17.78 14.04
N LYS A 82 16.69 -19.09 13.86
CA LYS A 82 17.88 -19.60 13.16
C LYS A 82 17.87 -19.22 11.68
N ILE A 83 16.71 -19.31 11.03
CA ILE A 83 16.54 -18.88 9.64
C ILE A 83 16.83 -17.38 9.49
N ALA A 84 16.29 -16.56 10.40
CA ALA A 84 16.53 -15.11 10.39
C ALA A 84 18.01 -14.73 10.52
N ALA A 85 18.78 -15.47 11.32
CA ALA A 85 20.22 -15.27 11.47
C ALA A 85 21.04 -15.76 10.25
N THR A 86 20.52 -16.76 9.52
CA THR A 86 21.21 -17.36 8.36
C THR A 86 20.98 -16.59 7.06
N MET A 87 19.89 -15.83 6.98
CA MET A 87 19.51 -15.10 5.76
C MET A 87 20.13 -13.69 5.74
N ALA A 88 20.57 -13.26 4.56
CA ALA A 88 20.95 -11.88 4.29
C ALA A 88 19.87 -11.22 3.38
N PRO A 89 19.39 -10.01 3.68
CA PRO A 89 19.70 -9.20 4.87
C PRO A 89 19.13 -9.81 6.16
N THR A 90 19.74 -9.47 7.30
CA THR A 90 19.24 -9.88 8.61
C THR A 90 17.89 -9.23 8.86
N VAL A 91 16.90 -10.05 9.22
CA VAL A 91 15.52 -9.61 9.47
C VAL A 91 15.05 -10.08 10.83
N SER A 92 13.95 -9.50 11.33
CA SER A 92 13.28 -10.03 12.50
C SER A 92 12.75 -11.44 12.25
N HIS A 93 12.83 -12.32 13.25
CA HIS A 93 12.23 -13.66 13.17
C HIS A 93 10.72 -13.61 12.90
N THR A 94 10.04 -12.53 13.31
CA THR A 94 8.62 -12.29 13.03
C THR A 94 8.34 -12.08 11.53
N THR A 95 9.30 -11.50 10.79
CA THR A 95 9.21 -11.38 9.33
C THR A 95 9.26 -12.75 8.67
N ILE A 96 10.12 -13.65 9.15
CA ILE A 96 10.17 -15.05 8.70
C ILE A 96 8.84 -15.76 8.99
N ILE A 97 8.27 -15.59 10.19
CA ILE A 97 6.96 -16.16 10.54
C ILE A 97 5.86 -15.63 9.60
N ARG A 98 5.83 -14.32 9.30
CA ARG A 98 4.86 -13.72 8.37
C ARG A 98 4.97 -14.33 6.97
N ILE A 99 6.20 -14.57 6.49
CA ILE A 99 6.45 -15.22 5.20
C ILE A 99 5.96 -16.66 5.22
N LEU A 100 6.30 -17.44 6.26
CA LEU A 100 5.86 -18.83 6.37
C LEU A 100 4.32 -18.93 6.44
N LYS A 101 3.67 -18.03 7.18
CA LYS A 101 2.20 -17.94 7.28
C LYS A 101 1.50 -17.48 5.99
N SER A 102 2.22 -16.90 5.03
CA SER A 102 1.62 -16.42 3.78
C SER A 102 1.15 -17.55 2.85
N THR A 103 1.55 -18.79 3.13
CA THR A 103 1.17 -19.97 2.34
C THR A 103 0.60 -21.05 3.24
N LYS A 104 -0.19 -21.95 2.66
CA LYS A 104 -0.75 -23.12 3.35
C LYS A 104 0.27 -24.21 3.72
N PHE A 105 1.52 -24.10 3.24
CA PHE A 105 2.52 -25.16 3.35
C PHE A 105 3.27 -25.18 4.69
N ALA A 106 3.20 -24.11 5.47
CA ALA A 106 3.87 -24.03 6.76
C ALA A 106 2.91 -23.58 7.85
N LYS A 107 2.80 -24.38 8.92
CA LYS A 107 2.06 -24.01 10.14
C LYS A 107 3.03 -23.69 11.26
N TYR A 108 2.83 -22.55 11.92
CA TYR A 108 3.62 -22.22 13.10
C TYR A 108 3.33 -23.22 14.22
N ARG A 109 4.38 -23.79 14.80
CA ARG A 109 4.32 -24.65 15.98
C ARG A 109 5.42 -24.24 16.95
N LYS A 110 5.08 -24.11 18.23
CA LYS A 110 6.08 -23.92 19.28
C LYS A 110 6.92 -25.20 19.37
N ARG A 111 8.24 -25.06 19.39
CA ARG A 111 9.13 -26.20 19.65
C ARG A 111 8.88 -26.67 21.08
N LYS A 112 8.55 -27.95 21.26
CA LYS A 112 8.52 -28.57 22.58
C LYS A 112 9.97 -28.70 23.05
N SER A 113 10.26 -28.16 24.22
CA SER A 113 11.50 -28.39 24.97
C SER A 113 11.52 -29.83 25.45
#